data_AF-A0A0G1R931-F1
#
_entry.id   AF-A0A0G1R931-F1
#
_cell.length_a   1.000
_cell.length_b   1.000
_cell.length_c   1.000
_cell.angle_alpha   90.00
_cell.angle_beta   90.00
_cell.angle_gamma   90.00
#
_symmetry.space_group_name_H-M   'P 1'
#
loop_
_entity.id
_entity.type
_entity.pdbx_description
1 polymer ?
#
loop_
_entity_poly.entity_id
_entity_poly.type
_entity_poly.pdbx_seq_one_letter_code
_entity_poly.pdbx_strand_id
1 'polypeptide(L)'
;YEGEFAEQMGIVSKLQKEGFEVTNMKDFSEWYREKFPDLFLPHVTKTKDLLGENKEVLWYQSVRYRIGYVKKEDSIKIFDLRVYGKGTTDPYLLSPNRENQLYIYIPSVLDEVNDKGKVWNLPVGTEIKLEEKKILLKGKGIKLPRFLKGNPLVEVSKTKEGYEIIPKEAFPFTDFIYRDYSSEAIHFFKQKKAFFYLLTGKGWNYLKKVEYLIPQGELDALSHLGSESRGKVLVVEGECLQCEYHTTLKHPAFSGRKGYVANFSGKPIVYNSIIFQTQDREEAIKEFKRTGAKYLYLVKFESYLEKLPFSPGDFGVEKIFENANAQIWRVKK
;
A
#
# COMPACT_ATOMS: atom_id res chain seq x y z
N TYR A 1 31.86 -28.30 -2.19
CA TYR A 1 31.00 -27.33 -2.88
C TYR A 1 31.53 -27.20 -4.30
N GLU A 2 30.83 -27.77 -5.28
CA GLU A 2 31.21 -27.78 -6.70
C GLU A 2 30.07 -27.15 -7.53
N GLY A 3 30.35 -26.74 -8.78
CA GLY A 3 29.39 -26.08 -9.66
C GLY A 3 29.30 -24.56 -9.44
N GLU A 4 28.09 -24.02 -9.39
CA GLU A 4 27.80 -22.57 -9.30
C GLU A 4 28.63 -21.83 -8.24
N PHE A 5 28.82 -22.44 -7.06
CA PHE A 5 29.61 -21.83 -6.00
C PHE A 5 31.06 -21.56 -6.44
N ALA A 6 31.71 -22.51 -7.12
CA ALA A 6 33.07 -22.34 -7.61
C ALA A 6 33.14 -21.30 -8.73
N GLU A 7 32.12 -21.24 -9.60
CA GLU A 7 32.01 -20.22 -10.65
C GLU A 7 31.87 -18.81 -10.06
N GLN A 8 30.99 -18.62 -9.08
CA GLN A 8 30.83 -17.34 -8.38
C GLN A 8 32.11 -16.91 -7.66
N MET A 9 32.82 -17.85 -7.00
CA MET A 9 34.12 -17.55 -6.40
C MET A 9 35.19 -17.19 -7.44
N GLY A 10 35.12 -17.78 -8.64
CA GLY A 10 35.94 -17.39 -9.79
C GLY A 10 35.68 -15.95 -10.24
N ILE A 11 34.41 -15.54 -10.30
CA ILE A 11 34.02 -14.15 -10.61
C ILE A 11 34.57 -13.19 -9.55
N VAL A 12 34.41 -13.51 -8.27
CA VAL A 12 34.94 -12.70 -7.16
C VAL A 12 36.46 -12.56 -7.27
N SER A 13 37.19 -13.66 -7.53
CA SER A 13 38.65 -13.61 -7.71
C SER A 13 39.07 -12.75 -8.90
N LYS A 14 38.31 -12.81 -10.01
CA LYS A 14 38.55 -11.95 -11.18
C LYS A 14 38.36 -10.48 -10.85
N LEU A 15 37.24 -10.11 -10.21
CA LEU A 15 36.97 -8.74 -9.79
C LEU A 15 38.04 -8.23 -8.81
N GLN A 16 38.50 -9.07 -7.88
CA GLN A 16 39.59 -8.69 -6.98
C GLN A 16 40.88 -8.33 -7.74
N LYS A 17 41.21 -9.07 -8.81
CA LYS A 17 42.34 -8.75 -9.70
C LYS A 17 42.13 -7.47 -10.51
N GLU A 18 40.89 -7.09 -10.77
CA GLU A 18 40.51 -5.82 -11.43
C GLU A 18 40.50 -4.63 -10.46
N GLY A 19 40.83 -4.84 -9.18
CA GLY A 19 40.97 -3.78 -8.17
C GLY A 19 39.76 -3.59 -7.26
N PHE A 20 38.78 -4.51 -7.30
CA PHE A 20 37.65 -4.50 -6.36
C PHE A 20 38.07 -5.08 -4.99
N GLU A 21 37.58 -4.49 -3.92
CA GLU A 21 37.80 -4.98 -2.55
C GLU A 21 36.76 -6.04 -2.17
N VAL A 22 37.22 -7.17 -1.64
CA VAL A 22 36.36 -8.23 -1.10
C VAL A 22 36.29 -8.04 0.41
N THR A 23 35.09 -7.80 0.92
CA THR A 23 34.83 -7.56 2.35
C THR A 23 33.54 -8.26 2.79
N ASN A 24 33.26 -8.27 4.10
CA ASN A 24 32.01 -8.79 4.65
C ASN A 24 30.98 -7.67 4.87
N MET A 25 29.73 -8.05 5.12
CA MET A 25 28.63 -7.08 5.28
C MET A 25 28.80 -6.16 6.50
N LYS A 26 29.45 -6.63 7.57
CA LYS A 26 29.70 -5.82 8.77
C LYS A 26 30.69 -4.70 8.45
N ASP A 27 31.85 -5.06 7.91
CA ASP A 27 32.93 -4.11 7.62
C ASP A 27 32.51 -3.12 6.52
N PHE A 28 31.79 -3.58 5.48
CA PHE A 28 31.19 -2.68 4.49
C PHE A 28 30.22 -1.68 5.14
N SER A 29 29.37 -2.15 6.06
CA SER A 29 28.39 -1.29 6.72
C SER A 29 29.05 -0.25 7.65
N GLU A 30 30.11 -0.65 8.36
CA GLU A 30 30.92 0.26 9.18
C GLU A 30 31.60 1.32 8.31
N TRP A 31 32.34 0.90 7.29
CA TRP A 31 32.95 1.80 6.31
C TRP A 31 31.94 2.78 5.70
N TYR A 32 30.77 2.28 5.28
CA TYR A 32 29.75 3.11 4.64
C TYR A 32 29.21 4.18 5.60
N ARG A 33 28.89 3.81 6.85
CA ARG A 33 28.41 4.77 7.85
C ARG A 33 29.46 5.80 8.24
N GLU A 34 30.72 5.41 8.32
CA GLU A 34 31.83 6.33 8.61
C GLU A 34 32.08 7.29 7.45
N LYS A 35 32.02 6.78 6.22
CA LYS A 35 32.26 7.57 5.00
C LYS A 35 31.11 8.53 4.68
N PHE A 36 29.88 8.12 4.99
CA PHE A 36 28.64 8.85 4.68
C PHE A 36 27.79 9.05 5.94
N PRO A 37 28.27 9.85 6.92
CA PRO A 37 27.63 9.99 8.24
C PRO A 37 26.23 10.60 8.15
N ASP A 38 26.00 11.47 7.16
CA ASP A 38 24.71 12.13 6.93
C ASP A 38 23.78 11.35 5.99
N LEU A 39 24.16 10.11 5.64
CA LEU A 39 23.37 8.98 5.11
C LEU A 39 22.13 9.26 4.24
N PHE A 40 22.18 10.23 3.33
CA PHE A 40 20.99 10.63 2.55
C PHE A 40 21.32 11.21 1.17
N LEU A 41 22.51 10.93 0.63
CA LEU A 41 22.85 11.40 -0.71
C LEU A 41 21.95 10.73 -1.77
N PRO A 42 21.41 11.48 -2.73
CA PRO A 42 20.69 10.88 -3.83
C PRO A 42 21.58 9.94 -4.65
N HIS A 43 21.09 8.73 -4.89
CA HIS A 43 21.77 7.75 -5.74
C HIS A 43 21.15 7.76 -7.13
N VAL A 44 22.02 7.72 -8.14
CA VAL A 44 21.61 7.58 -9.54
C VAL A 44 22.26 6.34 -10.11
N THR A 45 21.45 5.39 -10.56
CA THR A 45 21.91 4.21 -11.29
C THR A 45 21.43 4.33 -12.72
N LYS A 46 22.36 4.28 -13.67
CA LYS A 46 22.05 4.25 -15.10
C LYS A 46 22.61 2.97 -15.68
N THR A 47 21.81 2.26 -16.45
CA THR A 47 22.25 1.07 -17.15
C THR A 47 21.69 1.05 -18.57
N LYS A 48 22.49 0.56 -19.50
CA LYS A 48 22.02 0.16 -20.82
C LYS A 48 21.41 -1.23 -20.72
N ASP A 49 20.54 -1.58 -21.64
CA ASP A 49 20.02 -2.95 -21.66
C ASP A 49 21.14 -3.97 -21.83
N LEU A 50 21.24 -4.88 -20.87
CA LEU A 50 22.16 -6.02 -20.95
C LEU A 50 21.68 -7.05 -21.99
N LEU A 51 20.41 -7.00 -22.39
CA LEU A 51 19.81 -7.90 -23.39
C LEU A 51 19.85 -7.34 -24.82
N GLY A 52 20.48 -6.18 -25.03
CA GLY A 52 20.77 -5.64 -26.37
C GLY A 52 19.66 -4.78 -27.00
N GLU A 53 18.54 -4.51 -26.32
CA GLU A 53 17.65 -3.45 -26.81
C GLU A 53 18.31 -2.08 -26.64
N ASN A 54 18.18 -1.18 -27.61
CA ASN A 54 18.72 0.19 -27.49
C ASN A 54 17.87 1.05 -26.51
N LYS A 55 17.84 0.64 -25.24
CA LYS A 55 17.14 1.31 -24.14
C LYS A 55 18.10 1.61 -23.00
N GLU A 56 17.86 2.74 -22.36
CA GLU A 56 18.53 3.17 -21.14
C GLU A 56 17.52 3.13 -19.99
N VAL A 57 17.88 2.48 -18.89
CA VAL A 57 17.11 2.49 -17.66
C VAL A 57 17.81 3.37 -16.65
N LEU A 58 17.06 4.30 -16.06
CA LEU A 58 17.53 5.16 -14.99
C LEU A 58 16.71 4.91 -13.74
N TRP A 59 17.43 4.76 -12.63
CA TRP A 59 16.90 4.81 -11.28
C TRP A 59 17.50 6.00 -10.54
N TYR A 60 16.64 6.75 -9.87
CA TYR A 60 17.01 7.79 -8.93
C TYR A 60 16.35 7.51 -7.60
N GLN A 61 17.13 7.62 -6.53
CA GLN A 61 16.64 7.39 -5.17
C GLN A 61 17.18 8.48 -4.26
N SER A 62 16.27 9.26 -3.66
CA SER A 62 16.56 10.20 -2.58
C SER A 62 15.88 9.74 -1.28
N VAL A 63 15.97 10.56 -0.25
CA VAL A 63 15.24 10.35 1.02
C VAL A 63 13.76 10.60 0.94
N ARG A 64 13.28 11.21 -0.15
CA ARG A 64 11.88 11.61 -0.32
C ARG A 64 11.15 10.72 -1.30
N TYR A 65 11.85 10.18 -2.28
CA TYR A 65 11.24 9.33 -3.30
C TYR A 65 12.28 8.50 -4.03
N ARG A 66 11.80 7.48 -4.74
CA ARG A 66 12.53 6.86 -5.84
C ARG A 66 11.71 6.94 -7.12
N ILE A 67 12.40 7.01 -8.25
CA ILE A 67 11.80 6.98 -9.58
C ILE A 67 12.63 6.10 -10.51
N GLY A 68 11.94 5.24 -11.25
CA GLY A 68 12.47 4.41 -12.31
C GLY A 68 11.84 4.79 -13.64
N TYR A 69 12.66 5.08 -14.66
CA TYR A 69 12.16 5.25 -16.02
C TYR A 69 13.07 4.61 -17.05
N VAL A 70 12.46 4.21 -18.17
CA VAL A 70 13.16 3.70 -19.35
C VAL A 70 13.03 4.70 -20.48
N LYS A 71 14.14 4.92 -21.19
CA LYS A 71 14.23 5.76 -22.38
C LYS A 71 14.64 4.90 -23.57
N LYS A 72 13.83 4.94 -24.62
CA LYS A 72 14.12 4.40 -25.96
C LYS A 72 14.24 5.56 -26.94
N GLU A 73 14.62 5.29 -28.19
CA GLU A 73 14.70 6.31 -29.24
C GLU A 73 13.38 7.08 -29.43
N ASP A 74 12.25 6.39 -29.29
CA ASP A 74 10.91 6.89 -29.60
C ASP A 74 9.98 7.02 -28.39
N SER A 75 10.45 6.71 -27.17
CA SER A 75 9.58 6.66 -26.01
C SER A 75 10.33 6.87 -24.69
N ILE A 76 9.64 7.50 -23.74
CA ILE A 76 10.06 7.59 -22.34
C ILE A 76 8.91 7.05 -21.49
N LYS A 77 9.19 6.05 -20.65
CA LYS A 77 8.19 5.45 -19.76
C LYS A 77 8.68 5.49 -18.32
N ILE A 78 7.97 6.23 -17.47
CA ILE A 78 8.15 6.13 -16.01
C ILE A 78 7.35 4.92 -15.54
N PHE A 79 8.02 3.97 -14.91
CA PHE A 79 7.43 2.68 -14.50
C PHE A 79 7.42 2.47 -12.97
N ASP A 80 8.19 3.25 -12.22
CA ASP A 80 8.16 3.25 -10.75
C ASP A 80 8.28 4.69 -10.26
N LEU A 81 7.44 5.06 -9.30
CA LEU A 81 7.54 6.29 -8.52
C LEU A 81 7.01 5.99 -7.13
N ARG A 82 7.88 5.92 -6.13
CA ARG A 82 7.50 5.69 -4.73
C ARG A 82 7.92 6.84 -3.85
N VAL A 83 7.11 7.14 -2.86
CA VAL A 83 7.34 8.24 -1.93
C VAL A 83 7.74 7.67 -0.58
N TYR A 84 8.77 8.25 0.01
CA TYR A 84 9.22 7.96 1.36
C TYR A 84 8.70 9.04 2.29
N GLY A 85 8.10 8.62 3.39
CA GLY A 85 7.61 9.51 4.41
C GLY A 85 8.17 9.18 5.78
N LYS A 86 8.30 10.22 6.61
CA LYS A 86 8.73 10.07 8.00
C LYS A 86 7.71 9.25 8.76
N GLY A 87 8.20 8.29 9.53
CA GLY A 87 7.35 7.42 10.35
C GLY A 87 6.91 6.14 9.66
N THR A 88 7.27 5.92 8.38
CA THR A 88 6.97 4.65 7.70
C THR A 88 7.58 3.50 8.49
N THR A 89 6.76 2.58 8.93
CA THR A 89 7.19 1.42 9.71
C THR A 89 7.15 0.16 8.87
N ASP A 90 8.08 -0.76 9.13
CA ASP A 90 7.94 -2.13 8.64
C ASP A 90 6.74 -2.76 9.37
N PRO A 91 5.71 -3.24 8.65
CA PRO A 91 4.53 -3.83 9.27
C PRO A 91 4.87 -5.04 10.16
N TYR A 92 6.02 -5.67 9.94
CA TYR A 92 6.47 -6.83 10.67
C TYR A 92 7.45 -6.54 11.81
N LEU A 93 7.76 -5.25 12.06
CA LEU A 93 8.62 -4.86 13.18
C LEU A 93 7.95 -5.09 14.55
N LEU A 94 6.63 -4.85 14.61
CA LEU A 94 5.82 -4.99 15.83
C LEU A 94 4.94 -6.24 15.81
N SER A 95 4.45 -6.61 14.62
CA SER A 95 3.46 -7.66 14.43
C SER A 95 4.10 -8.82 13.66
N PRO A 96 4.23 -10.02 14.23
CA PRO A 96 4.94 -11.11 13.58
C PRO A 96 4.26 -11.50 12.25
N ASN A 97 5.06 -11.67 11.19
CA ASN A 97 4.56 -12.21 9.95
C ASN A 97 4.21 -13.69 10.15
N ARG A 98 2.91 -14.02 10.07
CA ARG A 98 2.42 -15.42 10.08
C ARG A 98 2.10 -15.95 8.68
N GLU A 99 2.38 -15.16 7.64
CA GLU A 99 2.26 -15.59 6.25
C GLU A 99 3.56 -16.22 5.75
N ASN A 100 3.46 -17.15 4.81
CA ASN A 100 4.63 -17.75 4.12
C ASN A 100 5.27 -16.78 3.11
N GLN A 101 4.78 -15.56 3.01
CA GLN A 101 5.19 -14.55 2.05
C GLN A 101 5.44 -13.23 2.79
N LEU A 102 6.51 -12.53 2.40
CA LEU A 102 6.85 -11.23 2.95
C LEU A 102 6.23 -10.13 2.08
N TYR A 103 5.33 -9.33 2.64
CA TYR A 103 4.67 -8.23 1.94
C TYR A 103 5.04 -6.88 2.52
N ILE A 104 6.24 -6.38 2.22
CA ILE A 104 6.64 -5.01 2.57
C ILE A 104 6.21 -4.08 1.42
N TYR A 105 5.18 -3.28 1.67
CA TYR A 105 4.68 -2.32 0.70
C TYR A 105 5.19 -0.92 1.04
N ILE A 106 5.83 -0.27 0.07
CA ILE A 106 6.20 1.15 0.15
C ILE A 106 5.19 1.93 -0.69
N PRO A 107 4.57 3.00 -0.17
CA PRO A 107 3.61 3.80 -0.90
C PRO A 107 4.10 4.18 -2.30
N SER A 108 3.32 3.79 -3.32
CA SER A 108 3.66 4.01 -4.72
C SER A 108 2.62 4.87 -5.43
N VAL A 109 3.11 5.79 -6.25
CA VAL A 109 2.33 6.59 -7.19
C VAL A 109 2.25 5.89 -8.54
N LEU A 110 3.37 5.31 -8.97
CA LEU A 110 3.52 4.46 -10.16
C LEU A 110 4.21 3.16 -9.71
N ASP A 111 3.70 2.03 -10.18
CA ASP A 111 4.25 0.72 -9.85
C ASP A 111 3.81 -0.31 -10.90
N GLU A 112 4.58 -0.44 -11.98
CA GLU A 112 4.30 -1.39 -13.06
C GLU A 112 4.29 -2.85 -12.58
N VAL A 113 5.03 -3.17 -11.51
CA VAL A 113 5.14 -4.54 -10.99
C VAL A 113 3.82 -4.97 -10.36
N ASN A 114 3.21 -4.09 -9.55
CA ASN A 114 1.94 -4.37 -8.89
C ASN A 114 0.72 -4.03 -9.77
N ASP A 115 0.84 -3.05 -10.66
CA ASP A 115 -0.22 -2.64 -11.57
C ASP A 115 0.35 -2.21 -12.93
N LYS A 116 0.27 -3.10 -13.93
CA LYS A 116 0.75 -2.86 -15.30
C LYS A 116 0.17 -1.60 -15.95
N GLY A 117 -0.98 -1.11 -15.48
CA GLY A 117 -1.60 0.13 -15.96
C GLY A 117 -1.03 1.40 -15.34
N LYS A 118 -0.32 1.31 -14.21
CA LYS A 118 0.28 2.45 -13.49
C LYS A 118 1.67 2.77 -14.00
N VAL A 119 1.72 3.13 -15.28
CA VAL A 119 2.89 3.67 -15.97
C VAL A 119 2.57 5.04 -16.56
N TRP A 120 3.60 5.85 -16.79
CA TRP A 120 3.45 7.13 -17.46
C TRP A 120 4.34 7.21 -18.70
N ASN A 121 3.70 7.13 -19.87
CA ASN A 121 4.36 7.37 -21.15
C ASN A 121 4.44 8.87 -21.41
N LEU A 122 5.67 9.37 -21.53
CA LEU A 122 5.99 10.76 -21.80
C LEU A 122 6.33 10.95 -23.29
N PRO A 123 6.02 12.12 -23.88
CA PRO A 123 6.45 12.46 -25.24
C PRO A 123 7.97 12.39 -25.39
N VAL A 124 8.42 12.04 -26.60
CA VAL A 124 9.83 12.13 -26.98
C VAL A 124 10.34 13.57 -26.79
N GLY A 125 11.56 13.70 -26.28
CA GLY A 125 12.17 14.99 -25.96
C GLY A 125 11.76 15.57 -24.60
N THR A 126 10.97 14.85 -23.79
CA THR A 126 10.73 15.25 -22.40
C THR A 126 12.04 15.17 -21.61
N GLU A 127 12.43 16.29 -21.00
CA GLU A 127 13.54 16.36 -20.07
C GLU A 127 13.03 16.04 -18.65
N ILE A 128 13.69 15.08 -17.99
CA ILE A 128 13.40 14.69 -16.61
C ILE A 128 14.57 15.16 -15.74
N LYS A 129 14.35 16.22 -14.95
CA LYS A 129 15.32 16.71 -13.98
C LYS A 129 14.91 16.24 -12.58
N LEU A 130 15.83 15.50 -11.95
CA LEU A 130 15.62 14.85 -10.65
C LEU A 130 16.38 15.61 -9.58
N GLU A 131 15.64 16.14 -8.62
CA GLU A 131 16.17 16.86 -7.46
C GLU A 131 15.73 16.14 -6.20
N GLU A 132 16.44 16.33 -5.09
CA GLU A 132 16.23 15.57 -3.85
C GLU A 132 14.77 15.61 -3.37
N LYS A 133 14.12 16.77 -3.53
CA LYS A 133 12.77 17.04 -3.02
C LYS A 133 11.70 17.10 -4.11
N LYS A 134 12.07 17.04 -5.40
CA LYS A 134 11.10 17.22 -6.49
C LYS A 134 11.57 16.64 -7.81
N ILE A 135 10.60 16.40 -8.68
CA ILE A 135 10.79 15.97 -10.06
C ILE A 135 10.28 17.08 -10.97
N LEU A 136 11.11 17.51 -11.91
CA LEU A 136 10.74 18.47 -12.94
C LEU A 136 10.66 17.76 -14.29
N LEU A 137 9.50 17.84 -14.92
CA LEU A 137 9.27 17.33 -16.26
C LEU A 137 9.08 18.53 -17.20
N LYS A 138 9.98 18.68 -18.17
CA LYS A 138 9.94 19.77 -19.15
C LYS A 138 9.73 19.21 -20.55
N GLY A 139 8.82 19.80 -21.31
CA GLY A 139 8.52 19.36 -22.66
C GLY A 139 7.12 19.72 -23.13
N LYS A 140 6.92 19.73 -24.45
CA LYS A 140 5.61 19.97 -25.05
C LYS A 140 4.79 18.69 -25.07
N GLY A 141 3.47 18.82 -24.90
CA GLY A 141 2.53 17.70 -25.07
C GLY A 141 2.48 16.70 -23.91
N ILE A 142 3.13 16.98 -22.77
CA ILE A 142 3.04 16.13 -21.57
C ILE A 142 1.58 16.10 -21.09
N LYS A 143 0.98 14.90 -21.08
CA LYS A 143 -0.38 14.68 -20.55
C LYS A 143 -0.28 14.11 -19.14
N LEU A 144 -0.89 14.79 -18.16
CA LEU A 144 -0.92 14.30 -16.78
C LEU A 144 -1.92 13.14 -16.63
N PRO A 145 -1.48 11.95 -16.17
CA PRO A 145 -2.36 10.82 -15.91
C PRO A 145 -3.38 11.13 -14.81
N ARG A 146 -4.57 10.51 -14.90
CA ARG A 146 -5.64 10.73 -13.91
C ARG A 146 -5.23 10.33 -12.50
N PHE A 147 -4.49 9.23 -12.33
CA PHE A 147 -4.04 8.74 -11.02
C PHE A 147 -3.00 9.63 -10.33
N LEU A 148 -2.35 10.54 -11.07
CA LEU A 148 -1.46 11.56 -10.51
C LEU A 148 -2.23 12.80 -10.05
N LYS A 149 -3.39 13.08 -10.65
CA LYS A 149 -4.20 14.25 -10.31
C LYS A 149 -4.90 14.02 -8.96
N GLY A 150 -4.52 14.82 -7.97
CA GLY A 150 -5.06 14.69 -6.61
C GLY A 150 -4.53 13.47 -5.87
N ASN A 151 -3.41 12.89 -6.33
CA ASN A 151 -2.78 11.78 -5.64
C ASN A 151 -2.40 12.19 -4.20
N PRO A 152 -2.64 11.33 -3.20
CA PRO A 152 -2.41 11.68 -1.82
C PRO A 152 -0.92 11.65 -1.42
N LEU A 153 -0.05 11.05 -2.23
CA LEU A 153 1.39 10.96 -1.99
C LEU A 153 2.21 12.07 -2.66
N VAL A 154 1.66 12.75 -3.67
CA VAL A 154 2.37 13.81 -4.40
C VAL A 154 1.49 15.03 -4.64
N GLU A 155 2.12 16.20 -4.68
CA GLU A 155 1.56 17.41 -5.27
C GLU A 155 2.06 17.55 -6.69
N VAL A 156 1.16 17.85 -7.61
CA VAL A 156 1.50 18.08 -9.01
C VAL A 156 1.05 19.47 -9.40
N SER A 157 2.01 20.31 -9.79
CA SER A 157 1.78 21.67 -10.25
C SER A 157 2.17 21.80 -11.73
N LYS A 158 1.39 22.59 -12.49
CA LYS A 158 1.72 22.90 -13.89
C LYS A 158 2.66 24.09 -13.91
N THR A 159 3.77 23.98 -14.64
CA THR A 159 4.73 25.07 -14.84
C THR A 159 4.62 25.64 -16.25
N LYS A 160 5.41 26.68 -16.57
CA LYS A 160 5.49 27.22 -17.95
C LYS A 160 6.03 26.20 -18.95
N GLU A 161 6.89 25.29 -18.50
CA GLU A 161 7.65 24.36 -19.34
C GLU A 161 7.16 22.91 -19.24
N GLY A 162 6.25 22.60 -18.33
CA GLY A 162 5.70 21.26 -18.13
C GLY A 162 5.06 21.08 -16.75
N TYR A 163 5.61 20.17 -15.95
CA TYR A 163 5.07 19.80 -14.63
C TYR A 163 6.16 19.71 -13.57
N GLU A 164 5.80 20.08 -12.35
CA GLU A 164 6.59 19.85 -11.15
C GLU A 164 5.82 18.88 -10.24
N ILE A 165 6.52 17.90 -9.69
CA ILE A 165 5.98 16.85 -8.83
C ILE A 165 6.76 16.88 -7.52
N ILE A 166 6.05 17.08 -6.42
CA ILE A 166 6.62 17.20 -5.08
C ILE A 166 6.06 16.07 -4.22
N PRO A 167 6.88 15.16 -3.67
CA PRO A 167 6.44 14.18 -2.69
C PRO A 167 5.88 14.87 -1.44
N LYS A 168 4.70 14.46 -0.99
CA LYS A 168 4.07 14.99 0.22
C LYS A 168 4.68 14.38 1.46
N GLU A 169 4.96 15.22 2.45
CA GLU A 169 5.41 14.76 3.78
C GLU A 169 4.25 14.35 4.70
N ALA A 170 3.03 14.81 4.42
CA ALA A 170 1.88 14.77 5.34
C ALA A 170 0.83 13.68 5.06
N PHE A 171 1.13 12.70 4.20
CA PHE A 171 0.29 11.50 4.15
C PHE A 171 0.48 10.71 5.46
N PRO A 172 -0.50 9.99 6.03
CA PRO A 172 -0.28 9.24 7.26
C PRO A 172 0.68 8.09 6.98
N PHE A 173 1.96 8.39 7.11
CA PHE A 173 3.06 7.43 7.08
C PHE A 173 3.22 6.74 8.42
N THR A 174 2.27 6.91 9.35
CA THR A 174 2.28 6.30 10.66
C THR A 174 0.93 5.64 10.89
N ASP A 175 0.88 4.76 11.88
CA ASP A 175 -0.38 4.21 12.36
C ASP A 175 -1.34 5.33 12.81
N PHE A 176 -2.63 5.06 12.69
CA PHE A 176 -3.69 5.99 13.04
C PHE A 176 -4.50 5.49 14.23
N ILE A 177 -4.68 6.36 15.22
CA ILE A 177 -5.53 6.09 16.38
C ILE A 177 -6.98 6.42 16.03
N TYR A 178 -7.79 5.38 15.82
CA TYR A 178 -9.21 5.50 15.53
C TYR A 178 -10.03 5.43 16.81
N ARG A 179 -10.86 6.46 17.06
CA ARG A 179 -11.73 6.53 18.24
C ARG A 179 -13.16 6.19 17.86
N ASP A 180 -13.70 5.14 18.46
CA ASP A 180 -15.09 4.70 18.23
C ASP A 180 -15.73 4.17 19.52
N TYR A 181 -17.04 3.93 19.49
CA TYR A 181 -17.76 3.30 20.58
C TYR A 181 -17.32 1.85 20.79
N SER A 182 -17.19 1.47 22.07
CA SER A 182 -16.81 0.12 22.47
C SER A 182 -17.78 -0.96 21.96
N SER A 183 -17.38 -2.23 22.01
CA SER A 183 -18.25 -3.36 21.66
C SER A 183 -19.56 -3.33 22.47
N GLU A 184 -19.45 -3.06 23.77
CA GLU A 184 -20.57 -2.95 24.71
C GLU A 184 -21.49 -1.78 24.39
N ALA A 185 -20.92 -0.62 24.05
CA ALA A 185 -21.67 0.57 23.69
C ALA A 185 -22.57 0.34 22.47
N ILE A 186 -22.04 -0.25 21.40
CA ILE A 186 -22.82 -0.56 20.20
C ILE A 186 -23.82 -1.69 20.46
N HIS A 187 -23.45 -2.70 21.24
CA HIS A 187 -24.40 -3.75 21.61
C HIS A 187 -25.58 -3.17 22.40
N PHE A 188 -25.32 -2.24 23.33
CA PHE A 188 -26.34 -1.47 24.03
C PHE A 188 -27.23 -0.71 23.04
N PHE A 189 -26.66 0.04 22.08
CA PHE A 189 -27.44 0.77 21.08
C PHE A 189 -28.32 -0.11 20.19
N LYS A 190 -27.94 -1.37 19.95
CA LYS A 190 -28.77 -2.33 19.20
C LYS A 190 -30.00 -2.81 20.00
N GLN A 191 -30.08 -2.55 21.30
CA GLN A 191 -31.22 -2.96 22.12
C GLN A 191 -32.43 -2.04 21.90
N LYS A 192 -33.62 -2.61 21.76
CA LYS A 192 -34.88 -1.85 21.57
C LYS A 192 -35.14 -0.79 22.65
N LYS A 193 -34.65 -1.00 23.87
CA LYS A 193 -34.87 -0.11 25.03
C LYS A 193 -33.73 0.90 25.26
N ALA A 194 -32.68 0.90 24.44
CA ALA A 194 -31.50 1.75 24.62
C ALA A 194 -31.87 3.24 24.77
N PHE A 195 -32.80 3.71 23.93
CA PHE A 195 -33.32 5.07 23.97
C PHE A 195 -33.92 5.45 25.33
N PHE A 196 -34.74 4.59 25.93
CA PHE A 196 -35.33 4.83 27.25
C PHE A 196 -34.27 4.85 28.37
N TYR A 197 -33.26 3.98 28.29
CA TYR A 197 -32.15 4.00 29.24
C TYR A 197 -31.31 5.29 29.14
N LEU A 198 -31.11 5.80 27.92
CA LEU A 198 -30.43 7.09 27.72
C LEU A 198 -31.24 8.26 28.28
N LEU A 199 -32.57 8.29 28.05
CA LEU A 199 -33.47 9.33 28.57
C LEU A 199 -33.52 9.38 30.10
N THR A 200 -33.44 8.21 30.75
CA THR A 200 -33.51 8.11 32.23
C THR A 200 -32.16 8.31 32.92
N GLY A 201 -31.11 8.69 32.19
CA GLY A 201 -29.77 8.89 32.75
C GLY A 201 -28.99 7.58 32.99
N LYS A 202 -29.65 6.42 32.96
CA LYS A 202 -29.05 5.11 33.28
C LYS A 202 -28.17 4.54 32.16
N GLY A 203 -28.34 5.03 30.93
CA GLY A 203 -27.65 4.55 29.73
C GLY A 203 -26.30 5.23 29.43
N TRP A 204 -26.00 6.37 30.06
CA TRP A 204 -24.82 7.18 29.71
C TRP A 204 -23.49 6.46 30.01
N ASN A 205 -23.47 5.59 31.02
CA ASN A 205 -22.29 4.79 31.37
C ASN A 205 -21.88 3.80 30.26
N TYR A 206 -22.78 3.48 29.33
CA TYR A 206 -22.49 2.63 28.18
C TYR A 206 -21.89 3.41 27.00
N LEU A 207 -21.83 4.74 27.03
CA LEU A 207 -21.27 5.58 25.95
C LEU A 207 -19.74 5.67 25.99
N LYS A 208 -19.08 4.55 26.25
CA LYS A 208 -17.62 4.50 26.30
C LYS A 208 -17.05 4.49 24.89
N LYS A 209 -16.22 5.49 24.57
CA LYS A 209 -15.34 5.43 23.42
C LYS A 209 -14.02 4.76 23.80
N VAL A 210 -13.48 3.99 22.88
CA VAL A 210 -12.18 3.33 23.01
C VAL A 210 -11.33 3.67 21.79
N GLU A 211 -10.03 3.53 21.96
CA GLU A 211 -9.04 3.77 20.93
C GLU A 211 -8.66 2.45 20.26
N TYR A 212 -8.54 2.48 18.94
CA TYR A 212 -8.12 1.38 18.10
C TYR A 212 -6.92 1.79 17.26
N LEU A 213 -6.06 0.85 16.90
CA LEU A 213 -4.96 1.08 15.95
C LEU A 213 -5.38 0.67 14.55
N ILE A 214 -5.23 1.58 13.58
CA ILE A 214 -5.26 1.28 12.15
C ILE A 214 -3.82 1.37 11.65
N PRO A 215 -3.20 0.25 11.24
CA PRO A 215 -1.83 0.26 10.76
C PRO A 215 -1.66 1.13 9.52
N GLN A 216 -0.47 1.71 9.33
CA GLN A 216 -0.16 2.50 8.15
C GLN A 216 -0.50 1.77 6.83
N GLY A 217 -0.12 0.49 6.71
CA GLY A 217 -0.41 -0.29 5.49
C GLY A 217 -1.91 -0.39 5.20
N GLU A 218 -2.76 -0.37 6.24
CA GLU A 218 -4.19 -0.36 6.03
C GLU A 218 -4.68 1.00 5.48
N LEU A 219 -4.12 2.12 5.96
CA LEU A 219 -4.40 3.46 5.42
C LEU A 219 -3.97 3.58 3.96
N ASP A 220 -2.84 2.99 3.58
CA ASP A 220 -2.38 2.91 2.19
C ASP A 220 -3.41 2.19 1.31
N ALA A 221 -3.93 1.06 1.79
CA ALA A 221 -4.96 0.31 1.09
C ALA A 221 -6.25 1.14 0.92
N LEU A 222 -6.71 1.80 1.98
CA LEU A 222 -7.92 2.63 1.95
C LEU A 222 -7.77 3.85 1.04
N SER A 223 -6.57 4.41 0.98
CA SER A 223 -6.22 5.51 0.07
C SER A 223 -6.22 5.04 -1.39
N HIS A 224 -5.64 3.87 -1.67
CA HIS A 224 -5.75 3.21 -2.97
C HIS A 224 -7.22 3.00 -3.35
N LEU A 225 -8.02 2.42 -2.45
CA LEU A 225 -9.45 2.23 -2.65
C LEU A 225 -10.15 3.55 -2.96
N GLY A 226 -9.86 4.62 -2.22
CA GLY A 226 -10.43 5.95 -2.45
C GLY A 226 -10.17 6.50 -3.85
N SER A 227 -8.99 6.22 -4.42
CA SER A 227 -8.62 6.62 -5.79
C SER A 227 -9.36 5.85 -6.90
N GLU A 228 -9.91 4.67 -6.58
CA GLU A 228 -10.68 3.88 -7.52
C GLU A 228 -12.02 4.53 -7.86
N SER A 229 -12.60 4.13 -9.00
CA SER A 229 -13.91 4.65 -9.43
C SER A 229 -15.03 4.45 -8.39
N ARG A 230 -16.11 5.23 -8.46
CA ARG A 230 -17.24 5.14 -7.51
C ARG A 230 -17.83 3.73 -7.44
N GLY A 231 -18.28 3.33 -6.26
CA GLY A 231 -18.94 2.04 -5.98
C GLY A 231 -19.06 1.76 -4.48
N LYS A 232 -19.92 0.81 -4.12
CA LYS A 232 -20.04 0.30 -2.75
C LYS A 232 -18.93 -0.70 -2.43
N VAL A 233 -18.54 -0.76 -1.16
CA VAL A 233 -17.49 -1.66 -0.66
C VAL A 233 -18.14 -2.69 0.26
N LEU A 234 -18.02 -3.97 -0.07
CA LEU A 234 -18.38 -5.06 0.81
C LEU A 234 -17.31 -5.22 1.89
N VAL A 235 -17.73 -5.27 3.16
CA VAL A 235 -16.88 -5.56 4.31
C VAL A 235 -17.46 -6.73 5.10
N VAL A 236 -16.60 -7.53 5.72
CA VAL A 236 -17.02 -8.63 6.58
C VAL A 236 -17.75 -8.08 7.81
N GLU A 237 -18.92 -8.67 8.12
CA GLU A 237 -19.60 -8.45 9.40
C GLU A 237 -19.22 -9.59 10.36
N GLY A 238 -18.34 -9.29 11.32
CA GLY A 238 -17.92 -10.25 12.32
C GLY A 238 -17.02 -9.63 13.38
N GLU A 239 -17.04 -10.20 14.59
CA GLU A 239 -16.13 -9.84 15.68
C GLU A 239 -15.16 -11.01 15.90
N CYS A 240 -13.90 -10.70 16.24
CA CYS A 240 -12.96 -11.71 16.68
C CYS A 240 -12.69 -11.58 18.18
N LEU A 241 -13.26 -12.51 18.94
CA LEU A 241 -13.17 -12.50 20.41
C LEU A 241 -11.84 -13.07 20.93
N GLN A 242 -11.16 -13.91 20.14
CA GLN A 242 -9.94 -14.62 20.53
C GLN A 242 -8.72 -14.23 19.69
N CYS A 243 -8.80 -13.12 18.94
CA CYS A 243 -7.65 -12.67 18.16
C CYS A 243 -6.63 -11.99 19.05
N GLU A 244 -5.41 -12.53 19.01
CA GLU A 244 -4.22 -11.94 19.60
C GLU A 244 -3.79 -10.70 18.80
N TYR A 245 -3.29 -9.69 19.49
CA TYR A 245 -2.61 -8.54 18.90
C TYR A 245 -1.39 -8.17 19.74
N HIS A 246 -0.28 -7.80 19.08
CA HIS A 246 0.98 -7.44 19.74
C HIS A 246 1.21 -5.91 19.76
N THR A 247 0.29 -5.15 19.19
CA THR A 247 0.29 -3.68 19.19
C THR A 247 -0.23 -3.08 20.49
N THR A 248 0.02 -1.78 20.69
CA THR A 248 -0.44 -1.05 21.88
C THR A 248 -1.96 -0.94 21.99
N LEU A 249 -2.66 -0.91 20.85
CA LEU A 249 -4.12 -0.86 20.78
C LEU A 249 -4.65 -1.97 19.87
N LYS A 250 -5.87 -2.43 20.16
CA LYS A 250 -6.60 -3.43 19.37
C LYS A 250 -6.95 -2.87 17.99
N HIS A 251 -6.93 -3.73 16.98
CA HIS A 251 -7.41 -3.39 15.63
C HIS A 251 -8.95 -3.23 15.60
N PRO A 252 -9.53 -2.21 14.92
CA PRO A 252 -10.99 -2.01 14.92
C PRO A 252 -11.75 -3.19 14.29
N ALA A 253 -11.18 -3.83 13.27
CA ALA A 253 -11.76 -5.03 12.65
C ALA A 253 -12.05 -6.16 13.65
N PHE A 254 -11.22 -6.32 14.69
CA PHE A 254 -11.42 -7.37 15.70
C PHE A 254 -12.67 -7.14 16.55
N SER A 255 -13.21 -5.91 16.57
CA SER A 255 -14.46 -5.54 17.23
C SER A 255 -15.63 -5.41 16.24
N GLY A 256 -15.48 -5.91 15.01
CA GLY A 256 -16.47 -5.76 13.95
C GLY A 256 -16.72 -4.30 13.55
N ARG A 257 -15.75 -3.42 13.78
CA ARG A 257 -15.82 -2.00 13.41
C ARG A 257 -15.14 -1.84 12.05
N LYS A 258 -15.89 -1.50 11.02
CA LYS A 258 -15.37 -1.20 9.68
C LYS A 258 -15.79 0.18 9.16
N GLY A 259 -16.36 1.03 10.04
CA GLY A 259 -16.77 2.39 9.68
C GLY A 259 -15.61 3.23 9.14
N TYR A 260 -14.39 2.98 9.64
CA TYR A 260 -13.16 3.63 9.15
C TYR A 260 -12.92 3.38 7.64
N VAL A 261 -13.34 2.23 7.10
CA VAL A 261 -13.22 1.93 5.67
C VAL A 261 -14.00 2.95 4.85
N ALA A 262 -15.22 3.29 5.28
CA ALA A 262 -16.02 4.32 4.61
C ALA A 262 -15.40 5.71 4.75
N ASN A 263 -14.91 6.03 5.96
CA ASN A 263 -14.34 7.35 6.27
C ASN A 263 -13.08 7.64 5.44
N PHE A 264 -12.15 6.68 5.36
CA PHE A 264 -10.87 6.88 4.67
C PHE A 264 -10.95 6.66 3.16
N SER A 265 -11.77 5.72 2.69
CA SER A 265 -11.94 5.52 1.24
C SER A 265 -12.94 6.49 0.60
N GLY A 266 -13.78 7.16 1.40
CA GLY A 266 -14.88 7.99 0.91
C GLY A 266 -15.97 7.21 0.16
N LYS A 267 -16.05 5.88 0.36
CA LYS A 267 -17.03 5.01 -0.31
C LYS A 267 -18.05 4.45 0.68
N PRO A 268 -19.32 4.29 0.28
CA PRO A 268 -20.32 3.63 1.12
C PRO A 268 -19.95 2.15 1.30
N ILE A 269 -20.07 1.67 2.54
CA ILE A 269 -19.83 0.26 2.88
C ILE A 269 -21.14 -0.52 3.02
N VAL A 270 -21.09 -1.81 2.75
CA VAL A 270 -22.17 -2.78 3.00
C VAL A 270 -21.59 -3.90 3.84
N TYR A 271 -22.20 -4.15 5.00
CA TYR A 271 -21.88 -5.28 5.86
C TYR A 271 -22.64 -6.51 5.37
N ASN A 272 -21.98 -7.67 5.36
CA ASN A 272 -22.63 -8.95 5.13
C ASN A 272 -21.86 -10.06 5.83
N SER A 273 -22.49 -10.79 6.75
CA SER A 273 -21.92 -11.97 7.39
C SER A 273 -22.17 -13.25 6.61
N ILE A 274 -23.34 -13.36 5.95
CA ILE A 274 -23.83 -14.57 5.27
C ILE A 274 -22.83 -15.04 4.22
N ILE A 275 -22.32 -14.13 3.39
CA ILE A 275 -21.37 -14.45 2.32
C ILE A 275 -20.16 -15.19 2.86
N PHE A 276 -19.66 -14.83 4.05
CA PHE A 276 -18.43 -15.36 4.65
C PHE A 276 -18.64 -16.56 5.57
N GLN A 277 -19.89 -16.89 5.91
CA GLN A 277 -20.23 -17.94 6.87
C GLN A 277 -20.97 -19.12 6.22
N THR A 278 -21.65 -18.91 5.10
CA THR A 278 -22.35 -19.99 4.41
C THR A 278 -21.38 -21.00 3.81
N GLN A 279 -21.75 -22.27 3.87
CA GLN A 279 -21.06 -23.36 3.19
C GLN A 279 -21.63 -23.60 1.78
N ASP A 280 -22.76 -22.98 1.44
CA ASP A 280 -23.38 -23.07 0.12
C ASP A 280 -22.82 -21.98 -0.81
N ARG A 281 -22.11 -22.44 -1.84
CA ARG A 281 -21.52 -21.58 -2.86
C ARG A 281 -22.57 -20.75 -3.62
N GLU A 282 -23.70 -21.34 -3.97
CA GLU A 282 -24.73 -20.66 -4.76
C GLU A 282 -25.44 -19.58 -3.92
N GLU A 283 -25.65 -19.86 -2.63
CA GLU A 283 -26.14 -18.87 -1.68
C GLU A 283 -25.17 -17.69 -1.54
N ALA A 284 -23.87 -17.96 -1.37
CA ALA A 284 -22.86 -16.90 -1.28
C ALA A 284 -22.80 -16.02 -2.53
N ILE A 285 -22.85 -16.62 -3.72
CA ILE A 285 -22.86 -15.90 -5.00
C ILE A 285 -24.12 -15.03 -5.11
N LYS A 286 -25.29 -15.58 -4.77
CA LYS A 286 -26.57 -14.85 -4.80
C LYS A 286 -26.54 -13.66 -3.85
N GLU A 287 -26.07 -13.86 -2.62
CA GLU A 287 -25.97 -12.79 -1.64
C GLU A 287 -24.94 -11.72 -2.03
N PHE A 288 -23.79 -12.14 -2.57
CA PHE A 288 -22.79 -11.21 -3.09
C PHE A 288 -23.39 -10.29 -4.16
N LYS A 289 -24.11 -10.85 -5.14
CA LYS A 289 -24.81 -10.06 -6.18
C LYS A 289 -25.83 -9.10 -5.57
N ARG A 290 -26.58 -9.52 -4.55
CA ARG A 290 -27.59 -8.70 -3.86
C ARG A 290 -27.01 -7.45 -3.20
N THR A 291 -25.77 -7.51 -2.71
CA THR A 291 -25.11 -6.35 -2.09
C THR A 291 -24.93 -5.17 -3.06
N GLY A 292 -24.82 -5.45 -4.36
CA GLY A 292 -24.44 -4.46 -5.37
C GLY A 292 -23.07 -3.83 -5.10
N ALA A 293 -22.21 -4.50 -4.34
CA ALA A 293 -20.86 -4.06 -4.08
C ALA A 293 -20.02 -4.13 -5.35
N LYS A 294 -19.19 -3.11 -5.57
CA LYS A 294 -18.23 -3.06 -6.66
C LYS A 294 -16.84 -3.48 -6.21
N TYR A 295 -16.56 -3.28 -4.93
CA TYR A 295 -15.31 -3.65 -4.29
C TYR A 295 -15.58 -4.53 -3.09
N LEU A 296 -14.61 -5.37 -2.77
CA LEU A 296 -14.54 -6.12 -1.53
C LEU A 296 -13.25 -5.71 -0.81
N TYR A 297 -13.37 -5.49 0.49
CA TYR A 297 -12.27 -5.12 1.36
C TYR A 297 -12.09 -6.18 2.45
N LEU A 298 -10.90 -6.77 2.53
CA LEU A 298 -10.55 -7.81 3.50
C LEU A 298 -9.35 -7.34 4.33
N VAL A 299 -9.46 -7.46 5.64
CA VAL A 299 -8.39 -7.12 6.58
C VAL A 299 -7.45 -8.29 6.80
N LYS A 300 -6.16 -7.96 6.88
CA LYS A 300 -5.09 -8.84 7.33
C LYS A 300 -4.42 -8.17 8.53
N PHE A 301 -4.45 -8.80 9.69
CA PHE A 301 -3.78 -8.24 10.84
C PHE A 301 -3.33 -9.36 11.77
N GLU A 302 -2.02 -9.61 11.79
CA GLU A 302 -1.41 -10.70 12.53
C GLU A 302 -2.07 -12.07 12.26
N SER A 303 -2.74 -12.64 13.26
CA SER A 303 -3.44 -13.92 13.17
C SER A 303 -4.84 -13.81 12.56
N TYR A 304 -5.38 -12.60 12.43
CA TYR A 304 -6.70 -12.35 11.88
C TYR A 304 -6.62 -12.07 10.39
N LEU A 305 -7.11 -13.02 9.59
CA LEU A 305 -7.10 -12.93 8.14
C LEU A 305 -8.52 -13.14 7.62
N GLU A 306 -9.12 -12.07 7.11
CA GLU A 306 -10.37 -12.16 6.36
C GLU A 306 -10.07 -12.70 4.96
N LYS A 307 -10.85 -13.70 4.53
CA LYS A 307 -10.68 -14.36 3.23
C LYS A 307 -12.04 -14.58 2.57
N LEU A 308 -12.04 -14.62 1.24
CA LEU A 308 -13.18 -15.14 0.50
C LEU A 308 -13.37 -16.63 0.85
N PRO A 309 -14.61 -17.09 1.09
CA PRO A 309 -14.88 -18.50 1.41
C PRO A 309 -14.81 -19.40 0.18
N PHE A 310 -14.95 -18.83 -1.02
CA PHE A 310 -14.88 -19.53 -2.30
C PHE A 310 -13.88 -18.83 -3.24
N SER A 311 -13.66 -19.42 -4.42
CA SER A 311 -12.68 -18.89 -5.37
C SER A 311 -13.06 -17.48 -5.83
N PRO A 312 -12.10 -16.56 -6.03
CA PRO A 312 -12.38 -15.25 -6.61
C PRO A 312 -13.15 -15.32 -7.96
N GLY A 313 -12.94 -16.41 -8.71
CA GLY A 313 -13.67 -16.68 -9.96
C GLY A 313 -15.18 -16.85 -9.76
N ASP A 314 -15.61 -17.45 -8.66
CA ASP A 314 -17.02 -17.68 -8.34
C ASP A 314 -17.78 -16.36 -8.12
N PHE A 315 -17.09 -15.38 -7.51
CA PHE A 315 -17.63 -14.04 -7.29
C PHE A 315 -17.40 -13.08 -8.47
N GLY A 316 -16.68 -13.52 -9.50
CA GLY A 316 -16.31 -12.67 -10.63
C GLY A 316 -15.46 -11.48 -10.21
N VAL A 317 -14.57 -11.66 -9.23
CA VAL A 317 -13.70 -10.58 -8.73
C VAL A 317 -12.25 -10.76 -9.12
N GLU A 318 -11.49 -9.66 -9.15
CA GLU A 318 -10.04 -9.64 -9.33
C GLU A 318 -9.38 -8.84 -8.22
N LYS A 319 -8.21 -9.30 -7.74
CA LYS A 319 -7.42 -8.58 -6.75
C LYS A 319 -6.77 -7.39 -7.44
N ILE A 320 -7.01 -6.19 -6.91
CA ILE A 320 -6.43 -4.94 -7.44
C ILE A 320 -5.39 -4.33 -6.51
N PHE A 321 -5.35 -4.78 -5.25
CA PHE A 321 -4.38 -4.34 -4.27
C PHE A 321 -4.19 -5.38 -3.17
N GLU A 322 -2.96 -5.54 -2.69
CA GLU A 322 -2.63 -6.29 -1.49
C GLU A 322 -1.37 -5.73 -0.83
N ASN A 323 -1.35 -5.74 0.50
CA ASN A 323 -0.16 -5.60 1.31
C ASN A 323 -0.25 -6.47 2.58
N ALA A 324 0.60 -6.19 3.57
CA ALA A 324 0.59 -6.88 4.86
C ALA A 324 -0.72 -6.72 5.63
N ASN A 325 -1.49 -5.63 5.41
CA ASN A 325 -2.62 -5.27 6.26
C ASN A 325 -4.00 -5.39 5.60
N ALA A 326 -4.08 -5.45 4.28
CA ALA A 326 -5.37 -5.53 3.58
C ALA A 326 -5.27 -6.12 2.18
N GLN A 327 -6.41 -6.60 1.68
CA GLN A 327 -6.65 -6.94 0.29
C GLN A 327 -7.86 -6.19 -0.24
N ILE A 328 -7.77 -5.74 -1.49
CA ILE A 328 -8.88 -5.11 -2.20
C ILE A 328 -9.14 -5.88 -3.48
N TRP A 329 -10.41 -6.26 -3.66
CA TRP A 329 -10.89 -6.95 -4.84
C TRP A 329 -11.93 -6.08 -5.55
N ARG A 330 -11.96 -6.16 -6.88
CA ARG A 330 -12.90 -5.45 -7.75
C ARG A 330 -13.75 -6.44 -8.53
N VAL A 331 -15.04 -6.19 -8.64
CA VAL A 331 -15.94 -6.96 -9.52
C VAL A 331 -15.56 -6.71 -10.97
N LYS A 332 -15.28 -7.78 -11.72
CA LYS A 332 -15.00 -7.73 -13.16
C LYS A 332 -16.26 -7.26 -13.90
N LYS A 333 -16.07 -6.44 -14.92
CA LYS A 333 -17.15 -5.98 -15.78
C LYS A 333 -17.57 -7.05 -16.77
#